data_AF-A0A524PEK1-F1
#
_entry.id   AF-A0A524PEK1-F1
#
_cell.length_a   1.000
_cell.length_b   1.000
_cell.length_c   1.000
_cell.angle_alpha   90.00
_cell.angle_beta   90.00
_cell.angle_gamma   90.00
#
_symmetry.space_group_name_H-M   'P 1'
#
loop_
_entity.id
_entity.type
_entity.pdbx_description
1 polymer ?
#
loop_
_entity_poly.entity_id
_entity_poly.type
_entity_poly.pdbx_seq_one_letter_code
_entity_poly.pdbx_strand_id
1 'polypeptide(L)'
;MFLLGKIRNRLKSVGPASLVAAAFIGPGTVTTCSIAGSKFGYTLLWALLFSVAATLILQEMSARLGVIGQKGLGEALRDEFKKPLGRIISVLLVLSAIAIGNAAYETGNILGGVMGLEAITGSSVVNIGRVSVGFWGPVIGLLA
;
A
#
# COMPACT_ATOMS: atom_id res chain seq x y z
N MET A 1 -20.81 -17.52 26.87
CA MET A 1 -19.40 -17.83 27.18
C MET A 1 -18.69 -18.67 26.10
N PHE A 2 -19.35 -19.67 25.50
CA PHE A 2 -18.76 -20.53 24.44
C PHE A 2 -18.48 -19.82 23.10
N LEU A 3 -19.35 -18.91 22.66
CA LEU A 3 -19.16 -18.14 21.42
C LEU A 3 -17.97 -17.16 21.49
N LEU A 4 -17.78 -16.50 22.64
CA LEU A 4 -16.67 -15.57 22.86
C LEU A 4 -15.31 -16.29 22.80
N GLY A 5 -15.22 -17.53 23.28
CA GLY A 5 -14.00 -18.35 23.16
C GLY A 5 -13.67 -18.74 21.72
N LYS A 6 -14.70 -19.06 20.92
CA LYS A 6 -14.55 -19.41 19.49
C LYS A 6 -14.14 -18.22 18.63
N ILE A 7 -14.70 -17.04 18.90
CA ILE A 7 -14.32 -15.77 18.25
C ILE A 7 -12.90 -15.37 18.64
N ARG A 8 -12.52 -15.49 19.93
CA ARG A 8 -11.16 -15.23 20.41
C ARG A 8 -10.10 -16.11 19.73
N ASN A 9 -10.40 -17.40 19.53
CA ASN A 9 -9.49 -18.31 18.83
C ASN A 9 -9.42 -18.03 17.31
N ARG A 10 -10.51 -17.57 16.68
CA ARG A 10 -10.51 -17.11 15.28
C ARG A 10 -9.73 -15.82 15.09
N LEU A 11 -9.84 -14.87 16.02
CA LEU A 11 -9.02 -13.64 16.02
C LEU A 11 -7.54 -13.92 16.21
N LYS A 12 -7.18 -14.91 17.06
CA LYS A 12 -5.80 -15.40 17.18
C LYS A 12 -5.27 -16.08 15.90
N SER A 13 -6.16 -16.52 15.01
CA SER A 13 -5.80 -17.10 13.70
C SER A 13 -5.73 -16.07 12.56
N VAL A 14 -6.04 -14.80 12.83
CA VAL A 14 -5.82 -13.71 11.86
C VAL A 14 -4.31 -13.48 11.78
N GLY A 15 -3.69 -14.10 10.79
CA GLY A 15 -2.26 -14.02 10.57
C GLY A 15 -1.81 -12.67 10.00
N PRO A 16 -0.50 -12.45 9.90
CA PRO A 16 0.08 -11.23 9.32
C PRO A 16 -0.40 -10.95 7.89
N ALA A 17 -0.78 -11.99 7.14
CA ALA A 17 -1.34 -11.86 5.79
C ALA A 17 -2.61 -10.98 5.73
N SER A 18 -3.48 -11.05 6.75
CA SER A 18 -4.68 -10.21 6.80
C SER A 18 -4.34 -8.74 7.07
N LEU A 19 -3.31 -8.48 7.87
CA LEU A 19 -2.82 -7.13 8.15
C LEU A 19 -2.16 -6.53 6.91
N VAL A 20 -1.39 -7.34 6.17
CA VAL A 20 -0.86 -6.95 4.86
C VAL A 20 -1.99 -6.68 3.86
N ALA A 21 -2.97 -7.57 3.73
CA ALA A 21 -4.09 -7.36 2.82
C ALA A 21 -4.88 -6.08 3.15
N ALA A 22 -5.13 -5.80 4.43
CA ALA A 22 -5.75 -4.56 4.87
C ALA A 22 -4.89 -3.34 4.52
N ALA A 23 -3.56 -3.45 4.64
CA ALA A 23 -2.64 -2.37 4.30
C ALA A 23 -2.66 -2.02 2.81
N PHE A 24 -2.98 -2.95 1.88
CA PHE A 24 -3.04 -2.72 0.43
C PHE A 24 -4.39 -2.20 -0.08
N ILE A 25 -5.47 -2.37 0.70
CA ILE A 25 -6.82 -1.94 0.32
C ILE A 25 -7.10 -0.60 1.00
N GLY A 26 -6.69 0.48 0.35
CA GLY A 26 -6.94 1.85 0.78
C GLY A 26 -7.93 2.60 -0.12
N PRO A 27 -8.32 3.82 0.27
CA PRO A 27 -9.16 4.69 -0.56
C PRO A 27 -8.53 5.00 -1.92
N GLY A 28 -7.19 5.03 -2.02
CA GLY A 28 -6.48 5.19 -3.30
C GLY A 28 -6.77 4.07 -4.29
N THR A 29 -6.74 2.82 -3.80
CA THR A 29 -7.02 1.62 -4.60
C THR A 29 -8.47 1.62 -5.10
N VAL A 30 -9.43 1.93 -4.21
CA VAL A 30 -10.87 1.99 -4.54
C VAL A 30 -11.14 3.08 -5.59
N THR A 31 -10.57 4.28 -5.41
CA THR A 31 -10.74 5.39 -6.34
C THR A 31 -10.13 5.07 -7.69
N THR A 32 -8.92 4.52 -7.73
CA THR A 32 -8.25 4.13 -8.98
C THR A 32 -9.05 3.08 -9.76
N CYS A 33 -9.52 2.03 -9.08
CA CYS A 33 -10.36 1.00 -9.69
C CYS A 33 -11.69 1.56 -10.20
N SER A 34 -12.30 2.49 -9.47
CA SER A 34 -13.56 3.13 -9.87
C SER A 34 -13.38 4.02 -11.10
N ILE A 35 -12.30 4.81 -11.17
CA ILE A 35 -11.96 5.63 -12.33
C ILE A 35 -11.60 4.76 -13.54
N ALA A 36 -10.83 3.69 -13.33
CA ALA A 36 -10.51 2.76 -14.40
C ALA A 36 -11.77 2.07 -14.94
N GLY A 37 -12.68 1.63 -14.06
CA GLY A 37 -13.95 1.02 -14.45
C GLY A 37 -14.87 1.99 -15.19
N SER A 38 -14.97 3.25 -14.75
CA SER A 38 -15.80 4.25 -15.43
C SER A 38 -15.25 4.65 -16.79
N LYS A 39 -13.93 4.70 -16.96
CA LYS A 39 -13.28 5.09 -18.22
C LYS A 39 -13.12 3.95 -19.23
N PHE A 40 -12.80 2.75 -18.76
CA PHE A 40 -12.42 1.63 -19.62
C PHE A 40 -13.38 0.44 -19.54
N GLY A 41 -14.45 0.53 -18.73
CA GLY A 41 -15.36 -0.57 -18.48
C GLY A 41 -14.61 -1.78 -17.93
N TYR A 42 -14.84 -2.94 -18.54
CA TYR A 42 -14.20 -4.20 -18.14
C TYR A 42 -12.86 -4.48 -18.84
N THR A 43 -12.39 -3.59 -19.71
CA THR A 43 -11.19 -3.80 -20.54
C THR A 43 -9.93 -4.07 -19.72
N LEU A 44 -9.83 -3.46 -18.54
CA LEU A 44 -8.65 -3.59 -17.66
C LEU A 44 -8.76 -4.73 -16.63
N LEU A 45 -9.83 -5.55 -16.64
CA LEU A 45 -9.99 -6.65 -15.70
C LEU A 45 -8.85 -7.67 -15.78
N TRP A 46 -8.35 -7.96 -16.99
CA TRP A 46 -7.23 -8.90 -17.14
C TRP A 46 -5.95 -8.38 -16.48
N ALA A 47 -5.69 -7.06 -16.57
CA ALA A 47 -4.53 -6.43 -15.95
C ALA A 47 -4.66 -6.44 -14.42
N LEU A 48 -5.87 -6.21 -13.90
CA LEU A 48 -6.17 -6.33 -12.47
C LEU A 48 -5.93 -7.76 -11.97
N LEU A 49 -6.43 -8.77 -12.68
CA LEU A 49 -6.21 -10.19 -12.33
C LEU A 49 -4.74 -10.56 -12.34
N PHE A 50 -4.00 -10.12 -13.37
CA PHE A 50 -2.55 -10.33 -13.45
C PHE A 50 -1.83 -9.66 -12.28
N SER A 51 -2.18 -8.42 -11.95
CA SER A 51 -1.60 -7.70 -10.81
C SER A 51 -1.83 -8.43 -9.50
N VAL A 52 -3.07 -8.91 -9.24
CA VAL A 52 -3.38 -9.67 -8.02
C VAL A 52 -2.59 -10.97 -7.95
N ALA A 53 -2.50 -11.71 -9.06
CA ALA A 53 -1.71 -12.94 -9.13
C ALA A 53 -0.22 -12.68 -8.85
N ALA A 54 0.36 -11.64 -9.46
CA ALA A 54 1.73 -11.23 -9.21
C ALA A 54 1.96 -10.84 -7.74
N THR A 55 1.06 -10.05 -7.14
CA THR A 55 1.13 -9.67 -5.73
C THR A 55 1.07 -10.90 -4.82
N LEU A 56 0.18 -11.86 -5.09
CA LEU A 56 0.09 -13.09 -4.30
C LEU A 56 1.41 -13.88 -4.34
N ILE A 57 2.00 -14.06 -5.52
CA ILE A 57 3.26 -14.79 -5.67
C ILE A 57 4.41 -14.07 -4.95
N LEU A 58 4.53 -12.74 -5.12
CA LEU A 58 5.57 -11.95 -4.45
C LEU A 58 5.42 -11.95 -2.93
N GLN A 59 4.18 -11.85 -2.44
CA GLN A 59 3.90 -11.85 -1.00
C GLN A 59 4.17 -13.23 -0.38
N GLU A 60 3.87 -14.29 -1.11
CA GLU A 60 4.13 -15.66 -0.71
C GLU A 60 5.62 -15.93 -0.57
N MET A 61 6.43 -15.53 -1.56
CA MET A 61 7.89 -15.63 -1.49
C MET A 61 8.47 -14.81 -0.33
N SER A 62 7.98 -13.59 -0.12
CA SER A 62 8.39 -12.74 1.01
C SER A 62 8.04 -13.38 2.35
N ALA A 63 6.86 -14.01 2.45
CA ALA A 63 6.44 -14.74 3.65
C ALA A 63 7.31 -15.98 3.88
N ARG A 64 7.63 -16.76 2.85
CA ARG A 64 8.56 -17.90 2.95
C ARG A 64 9.94 -17.46 3.42
N LEU A 65 10.46 -16.35 2.90
CA LEU A 65 11.75 -15.82 3.34
C LEU A 65 11.74 -15.43 4.83
N GLY A 66 10.68 -14.77 5.30
CA GLY A 66 10.53 -14.43 6.71
C GLY A 66 10.38 -15.65 7.62
N VAL A 67 9.58 -16.65 7.22
CA VAL A 67 9.30 -17.83 8.04
C VAL A 67 10.43 -18.86 8.03
N ILE A 68 10.99 -19.17 6.85
CA ILE A 68 12.03 -20.19 6.70
C ILE A 68 13.42 -19.57 6.84
N GLY A 69 13.65 -18.46 6.14
CA GLY A 69 14.94 -17.76 6.13
C GLY A 69 15.21 -16.96 7.40
N GLN A 70 14.19 -16.69 8.23
CA GLN A 70 14.29 -15.91 9.47
C GLN A 70 14.94 -14.53 9.25
N LYS A 71 14.75 -13.96 8.06
CA LYS A 71 15.36 -12.70 7.61
C LYS A 71 14.34 -11.85 6.88
N GLY A 72 14.52 -10.53 6.97
CA GLY A 72 13.80 -9.58 6.12
C GLY A 72 14.37 -9.56 4.69
N LEU A 73 13.56 -9.14 3.71
CA LEU A 73 13.99 -9.02 2.31
C LEU A 73 15.26 -8.15 2.14
N GLY A 74 15.31 -7.01 2.84
CA GLY A 74 16.46 -6.11 2.79
C GLY A 74 17.73 -6.68 3.43
N GLU A 75 17.57 -7.51 4.46
CA GLU A 75 18.69 -8.21 5.11
C GLU A 75 19.23 -9.32 4.20
N ALA A 76 18.34 -10.13 3.63
CA ALA A 76 18.71 -11.13 2.64
C ALA A 76 19.43 -10.50 1.44
N LEU A 77 18.94 -9.37 0.93
CA LEU A 77 19.59 -8.65 -0.18
C LEU A 77 20.99 -8.13 0.20
N ARG A 78 21.17 -7.63 1.43
CA ARG A 78 22.46 -7.17 1.92
C ARG A 78 23.48 -8.31 2.05
N ASP A 79 23.02 -9.48 2.49
CA ASP A 79 23.89 -10.63 2.74
C ASP A 79 24.46 -11.25 1.45
N GLU A 80 23.77 -11.08 0.32
CA GLU A 80 24.28 -11.50 -1.00
C GLU A 80 25.55 -10.75 -1.42
N PHE A 81 25.74 -9.51 -0.96
CA PHE A 81 26.93 -8.73 -1.29
C PHE A 81 28.06 -8.96 -0.28
N LYS A 82 29.15 -9.57 -0.75
CA LYS A 82 30.37 -9.81 0.06
C LYS A 82 31.27 -8.57 0.20
N LYS A 83 31.26 -7.67 -0.80
CA LYS A 83 32.08 -6.46 -0.80
C LYS A 83 31.37 -5.32 -0.05
N PRO A 84 32.09 -4.49 0.73
CA PRO A 84 31.50 -3.42 1.52
C PRO A 84 30.73 -2.40 0.66
N LEU A 85 31.24 -2.08 -0.53
CA LEU A 85 30.57 -1.18 -1.46
C LEU A 85 29.21 -1.73 -1.93
N GLY A 86 29.13 -3.02 -2.25
CA GLY A 86 27.88 -3.67 -2.65
C GLY A 86 26.83 -3.66 -1.54
N ARG A 87 27.27 -3.85 -0.28
CA ARG A 87 26.39 -3.75 0.90
C ARG A 87 25.85 -2.34 1.12
N ILE A 88 26.66 -1.31 0.91
CA ILE A 88 26.22 0.08 1.05
C ILE A 88 25.18 0.39 -0.03
N ILE A 89 25.45 0.00 -1.28
CA ILE A 89 24.52 0.20 -2.39
C ILE A 89 23.20 -0.54 -2.15
N SER A 90 23.24 -1.78 -1.68
CA SER A 90 22.00 -2.54 -1.39
C SER A 90 21.18 -1.89 -0.29
N VAL A 91 21.82 -1.40 0.77
CA VAL A 91 21.12 -0.68 1.84
C VAL A 91 20.51 0.62 1.32
N LEU A 92 21.24 1.41 0.54
CA LEU A 92 20.72 2.63 -0.07
C LEU A 92 19.53 2.34 -1.00
N LEU A 93 19.58 1.27 -1.78
CA LEU A 93 18.49 0.83 -2.65
C LEU A 93 17.26 0.41 -1.85
N VAL A 94 17.43 -0.33 -0.75
CA VAL A 94 16.31 -0.71 0.12
C VAL A 94 15.70 0.52 0.77
N LEU A 95 16.52 1.43 1.30
CA LEU A 95 16.04 2.66 1.91
C LEU A 95 15.31 3.55 0.91
N SER A 96 15.82 3.68 -0.32
CA SER A 96 15.15 4.48 -1.36
C SER A 96 13.84 3.83 -1.79
N ALA A 97 13.80 2.50 -1.94
CA ALA A 97 12.58 1.77 -2.27
C ALA A 97 11.50 1.94 -1.19
N ILE A 98 11.88 1.86 0.10
CA ILE A 98 10.95 2.08 1.21
C ILE A 98 10.47 3.53 1.22
N ALA A 99 11.39 4.51 1.14
CA ALA A 99 11.04 5.91 1.23
C ALA A 99 10.15 6.37 0.06
N ILE A 100 10.59 6.11 -1.17
CA ILE A 100 9.86 6.53 -2.38
C ILE A 100 8.59 5.70 -2.55
N GLY A 101 8.67 4.38 -2.32
CA GLY A 101 7.54 3.47 -2.45
C GLY A 101 6.42 3.80 -1.47
N ASN A 102 6.74 3.98 -0.19
CA ASN A 102 5.74 4.35 0.81
C ASN A 102 5.20 5.76 0.57
N ALA A 103 6.05 6.72 0.18
CA ALA A 103 5.58 8.07 -0.16
C ALA A 103 4.58 8.06 -1.33
N ALA A 104 4.86 7.28 -2.38
CA ALA A 104 3.96 7.12 -3.51
C ALA A 104 2.66 6.41 -3.10
N TYR A 105 2.78 5.36 -2.28
CA TYR A 105 1.64 4.60 -1.74
C TYR A 105 0.70 5.50 -0.93
N GLU A 106 1.25 6.24 0.05
CA GLU A 106 0.49 7.15 0.90
C GLU A 106 -0.09 8.32 0.11
N THR A 107 0.65 8.86 -0.87
CA THR A 107 0.11 9.88 -1.78
C THR A 107 -1.15 9.36 -2.49
N GLY A 108 -1.14 8.12 -2.97
CA GLY A 108 -2.31 7.48 -3.57
C GLY A 108 -3.50 7.37 -2.62
N ASN A 109 -3.26 6.98 -1.37
CA ASN A 109 -4.32 6.88 -0.36
C ASN A 109 -4.87 8.25 0.05
N ILE A 110 -4.01 9.25 0.25
CA ILE A 110 -4.44 10.63 0.55
C ILE A 110 -5.30 11.17 -0.58
N LEU A 111 -4.84 11.08 -1.83
CA LEU A 111 -5.60 11.57 -2.98
C LEU A 111 -6.93 10.83 -3.16
N GLY A 112 -6.94 9.51 -3.00
CA GLY A 112 -8.17 8.73 -3.04
C GLY A 112 -9.16 9.15 -1.95
N GLY A 113 -8.67 9.41 -0.73
CA GLY A 113 -9.46 9.92 0.39
C GLY A 113 -10.03 11.32 0.12
N VAL A 114 -9.21 12.23 -0.41
CA VAL A 114 -9.66 13.57 -0.83
C VAL A 114 -10.80 13.47 -1.84
N MET A 115 -10.64 12.67 -2.90
CA MET A 115 -11.67 12.51 -3.92
C MET A 115 -12.97 11.93 -3.36
N GLY A 116 -12.87 10.95 -2.45
CA GLY A 116 -14.03 10.39 -1.77
C GLY A 116 -14.74 11.42 -0.88
N LEU A 117 -13.97 12.24 -0.16
CA LEU A 117 -14.51 13.28 0.70
C LEU A 117 -15.16 14.41 -0.11
N GLU A 118 -14.50 14.87 -1.17
CA GLU A 118 -15.03 15.89 -2.09
C GLU A 118 -16.31 15.44 -2.80
N ALA A 119 -16.47 14.13 -3.06
CA ALA A 119 -17.70 13.59 -3.59
C ALA A 119 -18.90 13.73 -2.62
N ILE A 120 -18.65 13.84 -1.31
CA ILE A 120 -19.68 13.99 -0.27
C ILE A 120 -19.87 15.46 0.12
N THR A 121 -18.78 16.19 0.33
CA THR A 121 -18.80 17.56 0.86
C THR A 121 -18.84 18.64 -0.21
N GLY A 122 -18.60 18.27 -1.47
CA GLY A 122 -18.30 19.22 -2.54
C GLY A 122 -16.83 19.64 -2.54
N SER A 123 -16.35 20.09 -3.71
CA SER A 123 -14.96 20.51 -3.91
C SER A 123 -14.62 21.75 -3.08
N SER A 124 -13.64 21.60 -2.19
CA SER A 124 -13.16 22.68 -1.33
C SER A 124 -11.79 23.14 -1.82
N VAL A 125 -11.80 23.96 -2.88
CA VAL A 125 -10.59 24.52 -3.48
C VAL A 125 -10.37 25.93 -2.95
N VAL A 126 -9.20 26.18 -2.36
CA VAL A 126 -8.78 27.49 -1.89
C VAL A 126 -7.87 28.12 -2.94
N ASN A 127 -8.28 29.27 -3.47
CA ASN A 127 -7.48 30.01 -4.45
C ASN A 127 -6.58 31.01 -3.71
N ILE A 128 -5.27 30.78 -3.75
CA ILE A 128 -4.25 31.70 -3.23
C ILE A 128 -3.57 32.36 -4.44
N GLY A 129 -4.10 33.51 -4.86
CA GLY A 129 -3.61 34.22 -6.05
C GLY A 129 -3.82 33.43 -7.33
N ARG A 130 -2.73 32.99 -7.97
CA ARG A 130 -2.75 32.16 -9.20
C ARG A 130 -2.74 30.65 -8.94
N VAL A 131 -2.64 30.24 -7.67
CA VAL A 131 -2.52 28.82 -7.31
C VAL A 131 -3.81 28.36 -6.66
N SER A 132 -4.44 27.36 -7.25
CA SER A 132 -5.59 26.65 -6.68
C SER A 132 -5.07 25.46 -5.88
N VAL A 133 -5.29 25.47 -4.56
CA VAL A 133 -4.87 24.37 -3.67
C VAL A 133 -6.11 23.70 -3.10
N GLY A 134 -6.18 22.38 -3.19
CA GLY A 134 -7.23 21.59 -2.54
C GLY A 134 -7.05 21.64 -1.02
N PHE A 135 -8.10 22.04 -0.29
CA PHE A 135 -8.07 22.16 1.17
C PHE A 135 -7.83 20.81 1.86
N TRP A 136 -8.47 19.75 1.37
CA TRP A 136 -8.49 18.45 2.02
C TRP A 136 -7.17 17.68 1.92
N GLY A 137 -6.36 17.91 0.89
CA GLY A 137 -5.08 17.21 0.69
C GLY A 137 -4.12 17.40 1.87
N PRO A 138 -3.74 18.65 2.20
CA PRO A 138 -2.89 18.92 3.36
C PRO A 138 -3.50 18.50 4.70
N VAL A 139 -4.82 18.60 4.86
CA VAL A 139 -5.50 18.21 6.10
C VAL A 139 -5.41 16.70 6.32
N ILE A 140 -5.73 15.90 5.30
CA ILE A 140 -5.64 14.43 5.39
C ILE A 140 -4.17 14.01 5.55
N GLY A 141 -3.25 14.66 4.83
CA GLY A 141 -1.81 14.37 4.95
C GLY A 141 -1.21 14.71 6.32
N LEU A 142 -1.79 15.66 7.08
CA LEU A 142 -1.39 15.96 8.46
C LEU A 142 -1.97 14.98 9.48
N LEU A 143 -3.09 14.33 9.16
CA LEU A 143 -3.76 13.37 10.03
C LEU A 143 -3.24 11.93 9.86
N ALA A 144 -2.68 11.62 8.69
CA ALA A 144 -2.07 10.33 8.35
C ALA A 144 -0.66 10.18 8.94
#